data_AF-A0A847F8L2-F1
#
_entry.id   AF-A0A847F8L2-F1
#
_cell.length_a   1.000
_cell.length_b   1.000
_cell.length_c   1.000
_cell.angle_alpha   90.00
_cell.angle_beta   90.00
_cell.angle_gamma   90.00
#
_symmetry.space_group_name_H-M   'P 1'
#
loop_
_entity.id
_entity.type
_entity.pdbx_description
1 polymer ?
#
loop_
_entity_poly.entity_id
_entity_poly.type
_entity_poly.pdbx_seq_one_letter_code
_entity_poly.pdbx_strand_id
1 'polypeptide(L)'
;MSLERKNRRPSIARADRRERTRFRELALRAPDCDETADAFVFAYRSLERPDRIRMARAVGRDLRGAGHDPRPALAILFAAEEDPQLTAELIDLLGVFDPPGSDSLALASFYGSEPIVGTLIGIPNAEGEGWLGLFAGQGDEHAEAPPEIALLHAPSFYQLEECVREKLGRQPRRVPIELAAGELAPQILRYRRARGSLPPEARQFAGLFSI
;
A
#
# COMPACT_ATOMS: atom_id res chain seq x y z
N MET A 1 -53.35 -11.20 -3.26
CA MET A 1 -52.51 -10.38 -4.16
C MET A 1 -51.48 -9.63 -3.33
N SER A 2 -50.26 -10.17 -3.20
CA SER A 2 -49.13 -9.44 -2.62
C SER A 2 -47.85 -9.92 -3.29
N LEU A 3 -47.24 -9.06 -4.08
CA LEU A 3 -45.84 -9.21 -4.50
C LEU A 3 -45.15 -7.91 -4.14
N GLU A 4 -44.49 -7.96 -2.98
CA GLU A 4 -43.62 -6.93 -2.45
C GLU A 4 -42.59 -6.52 -3.51
N ARG A 5 -42.60 -5.24 -3.88
CA ARG A 5 -41.49 -4.60 -4.59
C ARG A 5 -40.29 -4.59 -3.66
N LYS A 6 -39.44 -5.62 -3.75
CA LYS A 6 -38.09 -5.60 -3.17
C LYS A 6 -37.35 -4.38 -3.71
N ASN A 7 -37.12 -3.40 -2.84
CA ASN A 7 -36.23 -2.27 -3.05
C ASN A 7 -34.85 -2.77 -3.51
N ARG A 8 -34.61 -2.77 -4.82
CA ARG A 8 -33.27 -2.95 -5.39
C ARG A 8 -32.52 -1.64 -5.22
N ARG A 9 -31.83 -1.48 -4.09
CA ARG A 9 -30.80 -0.44 -3.97
C ARG A 9 -29.68 -0.75 -4.99
N PRO A 10 -29.16 0.26 -5.72
CA PRO A 10 -28.09 0.05 -6.69
C PRO A 10 -26.85 -0.44 -5.94
N SER A 11 -26.49 -1.71 -6.14
CA SER A 11 -25.27 -2.27 -5.54
C SER A 11 -24.10 -1.99 -6.48
N ILE A 12 -23.11 -1.25 -6.01
CA ILE A 12 -21.88 -0.91 -6.75
C ILE A 12 -21.12 -2.17 -7.20
N ALA A 13 -21.29 -3.29 -6.49
CA ALA A 13 -20.72 -4.59 -6.86
C ALA A 13 -21.35 -5.24 -8.11
N ARG A 14 -22.47 -4.70 -8.62
CA ARG A 14 -23.17 -5.12 -9.85
C ARG A 14 -23.43 -3.97 -10.82
N ALA A 15 -22.68 -2.87 -10.67
CA ALA A 15 -22.85 -1.69 -11.51
C ALA A 15 -22.58 -2.03 -12.99
N ASP A 16 -23.56 -1.74 -13.83
CA ASP A 16 -23.47 -1.87 -15.29
C ASP A 16 -22.30 -0.99 -15.81
N ARG A 17 -21.76 -1.30 -17.00
CA ARG A 17 -20.56 -0.60 -17.55
C ARG A 17 -20.71 0.93 -17.54
N ARG A 18 -21.93 1.43 -17.74
CA ARG A 18 -22.29 2.86 -17.71
C ARG A 18 -22.23 3.48 -16.31
N GLU A 19 -22.64 2.73 -15.28
CA GLU A 19 -22.61 3.21 -13.89
C GLU A 19 -21.18 3.30 -13.36
N ARG A 20 -20.32 2.35 -13.73
CA ARG A 20 -18.87 2.42 -13.45
C ARG A 20 -18.22 3.65 -14.08
N THR A 21 -18.57 4.00 -15.33
CA THR A 21 -18.04 5.20 -15.99
C THR A 21 -18.47 6.47 -15.27
N ARG A 22 -19.74 6.59 -14.88
CA ARG A 22 -20.25 7.74 -14.11
C ARG A 22 -19.57 7.87 -12.75
N PHE A 23 -19.34 6.75 -12.08
CA PHE A 23 -18.70 6.74 -10.76
C PHE A 23 -17.22 7.16 -10.84
N ARG A 24 -16.51 6.72 -11.87
CA ARG A 24 -15.15 7.14 -12.16
C ARG A 24 -15.07 8.64 -12.50
N GLU A 25 -15.99 9.13 -13.33
CA GLU A 25 -16.06 10.56 -13.65
C GLU A 25 -16.32 11.42 -12.41
N LEU A 26 -17.18 10.94 -11.51
CA LEU A 26 -17.48 11.62 -10.27
C LEU A 26 -16.26 11.62 -9.32
N ALA A 27 -15.56 10.50 -9.21
CA ALA A 27 -14.30 10.40 -8.45
C ALA A 27 -13.17 11.26 -9.05
N LEU A 28 -13.11 11.41 -10.37
CA LEU A 28 -12.13 12.28 -11.06
C LEU A 28 -12.39 13.76 -10.83
N ARG A 29 -13.67 14.17 -10.79
CA ARG A 29 -14.07 15.58 -10.67
C ARG A 29 -14.19 16.06 -9.23
N ALA A 30 -14.40 15.15 -8.29
CA ALA A 30 -14.55 15.47 -6.87
C ALA A 30 -13.40 16.33 -6.28
N PRO A 31 -12.11 16.09 -6.62
CA PRO A 31 -11.02 16.92 -6.11
C PRO A 31 -11.05 18.38 -6.57
N ASP A 32 -11.68 18.66 -7.71
CA ASP A 32 -11.66 19.98 -8.36
C ASP A 32 -12.98 20.75 -8.20
N CYS A 33 -14.00 20.18 -7.54
CA CYS A 33 -15.33 20.76 -7.43
C CYS A 33 -16.01 20.33 -6.13
N ASP A 34 -16.23 21.29 -5.23
CA ASP A 34 -16.80 21.08 -3.90
C ASP A 34 -18.18 20.39 -3.95
N GLU A 35 -19.07 20.82 -4.86
CA GLU A 35 -20.39 20.17 -4.98
C GLU A 35 -20.27 18.70 -5.43
N THR A 36 -19.24 18.38 -6.21
CA THR A 36 -18.97 17.01 -6.63
C THR A 36 -18.33 16.18 -5.52
N ALA A 37 -17.45 16.78 -4.71
CA ALA A 37 -16.89 16.16 -3.51
C ALA A 37 -18.01 15.79 -2.51
N ASP A 38 -18.94 16.71 -2.25
CA ASP A 38 -20.07 16.47 -1.37
C ASP A 38 -20.98 15.35 -1.89
N ALA A 39 -21.29 15.36 -3.20
CA ALA A 39 -22.07 14.29 -3.82
C ALA A 39 -21.34 12.93 -3.74
N PHE A 40 -20.01 12.92 -3.88
CA PHE A 40 -19.18 11.73 -3.79
C PHE A 40 -19.18 11.16 -2.36
N VAL A 41 -18.99 12.02 -1.37
CA VAL A 41 -19.04 11.66 0.06
C VAL A 41 -20.43 11.17 0.45
N PHE A 42 -21.49 11.85 -0.01
CA PHE A 42 -22.86 11.44 0.24
C PHE A 42 -23.14 10.04 -0.33
N ALA A 43 -22.74 9.79 -1.58
CA ALA A 43 -22.89 8.49 -2.22
C ALA A 43 -22.12 7.40 -1.46
N TYR A 44 -20.92 7.70 -0.99
CA TYR A 44 -20.11 6.81 -0.17
C TYR A 44 -20.77 6.48 1.18
N ARG A 45 -21.15 7.50 1.96
CA ARG A 45 -21.73 7.36 3.30
C ARG A 45 -23.11 6.69 3.29
N SER A 46 -23.84 6.78 2.18
CA SER A 46 -25.13 6.11 1.99
C SER A 46 -25.03 4.59 1.86
N LEU A 47 -23.83 4.04 1.75
CA LEU A 47 -23.58 2.60 1.63
C LEU A 47 -23.37 1.96 3.00
N GLU A 48 -23.78 0.69 3.07
CA GLU A 48 -23.41 -0.18 4.17
C GLU A 48 -21.89 -0.40 4.18
N ARG A 49 -21.34 -0.65 5.37
CA ARG A 49 -19.90 -0.84 5.59
C ARG A 49 -19.20 -1.77 4.57
N PRO A 50 -19.72 -2.97 4.24
CA PRO A 50 -19.07 -3.84 3.25
C PRO A 50 -19.08 -3.30 1.81
N ASP A 51 -20.02 -2.39 1.50
CA ASP A 51 -20.12 -1.74 0.20
C ASP A 51 -19.23 -0.50 0.12
N ARG A 52 -18.99 0.21 1.23
CA ARG A 52 -18.00 1.30 1.33
C ARG A 52 -16.59 0.83 0.99
N ILE A 53 -16.14 -0.29 1.57
CA ILE A 53 -14.83 -0.90 1.24
C ILE A 53 -14.76 -1.25 -0.25
N ARG A 54 -15.82 -1.88 -0.78
CA ARG A 54 -15.87 -2.28 -2.18
C ARG A 54 -15.82 -1.07 -3.12
N MET A 55 -16.51 0.01 -2.77
CA MET A 55 -16.45 1.28 -3.50
C MET A 55 -15.05 1.88 -3.47
N ALA A 56 -14.42 2.03 -2.30
CA ALA A 56 -13.06 2.57 -2.19
C ALA A 56 -12.05 1.77 -3.02
N ARG A 57 -12.10 0.43 -2.94
CA ARG A 57 -11.26 -0.47 -3.76
C ARG A 57 -11.57 -0.36 -5.26
N ALA A 58 -12.82 -0.14 -5.63
CA ALA A 58 -13.21 0.06 -7.03
C ALA A 58 -12.67 1.39 -7.57
N VAL A 59 -12.83 2.49 -6.83
CA VAL A 59 -12.29 3.81 -7.18
C VAL A 59 -10.77 3.74 -7.37
N GLY A 60 -10.06 3.16 -6.41
CA GLY A 60 -8.60 3.03 -6.48
C GLY A 60 -8.12 2.18 -7.66
N ARG A 61 -8.88 1.15 -8.07
CA ARG A 61 -8.56 0.28 -9.21
C ARG A 61 -8.91 0.92 -10.55
N ASP A 62 -10.09 1.52 -10.65
CA ASP A 62 -10.63 2.05 -11.91
C ASP A 62 -9.90 3.32 -12.35
N LEU A 63 -9.47 4.16 -11.39
CA LEU A 63 -8.65 5.33 -11.68
C LEU A 63 -7.24 4.92 -12.13
N ARG A 64 -6.58 3.99 -11.40
CA ARG A 64 -5.28 3.44 -11.81
C ARG A 64 -5.33 2.79 -13.18
N GLY A 65 -6.34 1.95 -13.44
CA GLY A 65 -6.52 1.28 -14.72
C GLY A 65 -6.81 2.24 -15.88
N ALA A 66 -7.26 3.47 -15.59
CA ALA A 66 -7.46 4.53 -16.56
C ALA A 66 -6.26 5.52 -16.65
N GLY A 67 -5.17 5.28 -15.92
CA GLY A 67 -3.97 6.12 -15.92
C GLY A 67 -4.07 7.39 -15.07
N HIS A 68 -5.04 7.46 -14.14
CA HIS A 68 -5.24 8.59 -13.24
C HIS A 68 -4.74 8.30 -11.82
N ASP A 69 -4.33 9.34 -11.10
CA ASP A 69 -3.96 9.26 -9.70
C ASP A 69 -5.21 9.08 -8.81
N PRO A 70 -5.35 7.95 -8.09
CA PRO A 70 -6.50 7.73 -7.23
C PRO A 70 -6.45 8.48 -5.89
N ARG A 71 -5.27 9.02 -5.50
CA ARG A 71 -5.06 9.57 -4.15
C ARG A 71 -6.01 10.71 -3.80
N PRO A 72 -6.26 11.71 -4.66
CA PRO A 72 -7.17 12.81 -4.32
C PRO A 72 -8.59 12.32 -4.03
N ALA A 73 -9.10 11.38 -4.83
CA ALA A 73 -10.43 10.80 -4.62
C ALA A 73 -10.50 9.97 -3.34
N LEU A 74 -9.49 9.15 -3.07
CA LEU A 74 -9.42 8.34 -1.84
C LEU A 74 -9.25 9.21 -0.59
N ALA A 75 -8.58 10.37 -0.68
CA ALA A 75 -8.39 11.29 0.43
C ALA A 75 -9.72 11.94 0.85
N ILE A 76 -10.60 12.23 -0.12
CA ILE A 76 -11.96 12.70 0.15
C ILE A 76 -12.77 11.64 0.91
N LEU A 77 -12.65 10.36 0.52
CA LEU A 77 -13.32 9.26 1.24
C LEU A 77 -12.76 9.09 2.66
N PHE A 78 -11.44 9.19 2.81
CA PHE A 78 -10.75 9.12 4.10
C PHE A 78 -11.20 10.24 5.05
N ALA A 79 -11.26 11.48 4.57
CA ALA A 79 -11.71 12.63 5.35
C ALA A 79 -13.16 12.48 5.83
N ALA A 80 -13.97 11.70 5.11
CA ALA A 80 -15.38 11.48 5.42
C ALA A 80 -15.65 10.18 6.20
N GLU A 81 -14.65 9.33 6.47
CA GLU A 81 -14.90 8.05 7.13
C GLU A 81 -14.74 8.15 8.65
N GLU A 82 -15.69 7.55 9.38
CA GLU A 82 -15.77 7.58 10.84
C GLU A 82 -15.51 6.19 11.45
N ASP A 83 -15.62 5.11 10.66
CA ASP A 83 -15.32 3.75 11.11
C ASP A 83 -13.79 3.49 11.10
N PRO A 84 -13.15 3.26 12.25
CA PRO A 84 -11.69 3.11 12.35
C PRO A 84 -11.11 1.96 11.50
N GLN A 85 -11.87 0.89 11.28
CA GLN A 85 -11.41 -0.25 10.48
C GLN A 85 -11.45 0.06 8.98
N LEU A 86 -12.42 0.87 8.55
CA LEU A 86 -12.49 1.38 7.18
C LEU A 86 -11.44 2.48 6.94
N THR A 87 -11.18 3.32 7.94
CA THR A 87 -10.11 4.32 7.90
C THR A 87 -8.74 3.67 7.65
N ALA A 88 -8.44 2.56 8.34
CA ALA A 88 -7.21 1.79 8.10
C ALA A 88 -7.12 1.26 6.67
N GLU A 89 -8.20 0.69 6.14
CA GLU A 89 -8.25 0.21 4.75
C GLU A 89 -8.13 1.35 3.72
N LEU A 90 -8.63 2.54 4.01
CA LEU A 90 -8.46 3.72 3.16
C LEU A 90 -7.03 4.25 3.19
N ILE A 91 -6.37 4.22 4.35
CA ILE A 91 -4.93 4.52 4.48
C ILE A 91 -4.12 3.56 3.61
N ASP A 92 -4.42 2.26 3.68
CA ASP A 92 -3.76 1.24 2.84
C ASP A 92 -3.99 1.52 1.34
N LEU A 93 -5.21 1.87 0.94
CA LEU A 93 -5.55 2.17 -0.45
C LEU A 93 -4.92 3.46 -0.99
N LEU A 94 -4.81 4.47 -0.12
CA LEU A 94 -4.13 5.73 -0.39
C LEU A 94 -2.64 5.51 -0.67
N GLY A 95 -2.05 4.44 -0.13
CA GLY A 95 -0.59 4.25 -0.16
C GLY A 95 0.14 5.37 0.59
N VAL A 96 -0.58 6.15 1.40
CA VAL A 96 -0.05 7.27 2.16
C VAL A 96 0.43 6.74 3.50
N PHE A 97 1.72 6.40 3.54
CA PHE A 97 2.56 6.98 4.56
C PHE A 97 3.73 7.65 3.83
N ASP A 98 3.62 8.95 3.55
CA ASP A 98 4.77 9.80 3.75
C ASP A 98 4.79 10.08 5.26
N PRO A 99 5.77 9.58 6.03
CA PRO A 99 5.95 10.10 7.38
C PRO A 99 6.19 11.61 7.26
N PRO A 100 5.59 12.44 8.13
CA PRO A 100 5.92 13.86 8.17
C PRO A 100 7.40 14.01 8.55
N GLY A 101 8.25 14.38 7.58
CA GLY A 101 9.66 14.74 7.83
C GLY A 101 10.74 14.19 6.89
N SER A 102 10.44 13.54 5.75
CA SER A 102 11.51 12.97 4.90
C SER A 102 12.04 13.93 3.83
N ASP A 103 13.07 14.69 4.18
CA ASP A 103 14.17 15.01 3.24
C ASP A 103 15.03 13.76 2.94
N SER A 104 14.65 12.60 3.49
CA SER A 104 15.32 11.32 3.28
C SER A 104 14.91 10.71 1.94
N LEU A 105 15.91 10.45 1.09
CA LEU A 105 15.73 9.78 -0.20
C LEU A 105 15.24 8.31 -0.07
N ALA A 106 15.29 7.73 1.13
CA ALA A 106 14.94 6.33 1.38
C ALA A 106 13.46 6.16 1.76
N LEU A 107 12.90 4.98 1.52
CA LEU A 107 11.52 4.63 1.86
C LEU A 107 11.44 3.18 2.37
N ALA A 108 10.43 2.83 3.18
CA ALA A 108 10.34 1.49 3.77
C ALA A 108 8.90 0.95 3.90
N SER A 109 8.75 -0.38 3.88
CA SER A 109 7.48 -1.09 4.07
C SER A 109 7.64 -2.39 4.87
N PHE A 110 6.63 -2.69 5.68
CA PHE A 110 6.39 -3.99 6.29
C PHE A 110 5.36 -4.81 5.52
N TYR A 111 5.49 -6.12 5.61
CA TYR A 111 4.55 -7.09 5.06
C TYR A 111 4.05 -7.97 6.20
N GLY A 112 2.73 -8.03 6.37
CA GLY A 112 2.10 -8.65 7.54
C GLY A 112 1.91 -7.66 8.69
N SER A 113 0.85 -7.89 9.48
CA SER A 113 0.51 -7.05 10.63
C SER A 113 1.05 -7.61 11.93
N GLU A 114 0.95 -8.93 12.13
CA GLU A 114 1.42 -9.67 13.31
C GLU A 114 1.33 -11.18 13.00
N PRO A 115 2.45 -11.92 12.90
CA PRO A 115 3.82 -11.41 12.85
C PRO A 115 4.11 -10.65 11.54
N ILE A 116 5.13 -9.78 11.58
CA ILE A 116 5.73 -9.21 10.38
C ILE A 116 6.46 -10.35 9.66
N VAL A 117 6.05 -10.64 8.43
CA VAL A 117 6.63 -11.73 7.61
C VAL A 117 7.70 -11.23 6.64
N GLY A 118 7.76 -9.92 6.41
CA GLY A 118 8.79 -9.32 5.57
C GLY A 118 8.95 -7.83 5.77
N THR A 119 10.16 -7.34 5.50
CA THR A 119 10.52 -5.92 5.54
C THR A 119 11.27 -5.56 4.26
N LEU A 120 10.94 -4.41 3.69
CA LEU A 120 11.60 -3.84 2.52
C LEU A 120 12.05 -2.41 2.84
N ILE A 121 13.33 -2.11 2.65
CA ILE A 121 13.85 -0.74 2.59
C ILE A 121 14.32 -0.46 1.16
N GLY A 122 13.93 0.66 0.59
CA GLY A 122 14.36 1.13 -0.72
C GLY A 122 15.16 2.43 -0.63
N ILE A 123 16.17 2.54 -1.48
CA ILE A 123 16.93 3.77 -1.73
C ILE A 123 17.02 4.02 -3.25
N PRO A 124 17.17 5.27 -3.71
CA PRO A 124 17.50 5.56 -5.08
C PRO A 124 18.85 4.92 -5.42
N ASN A 125 18.94 4.32 -6.60
CA ASN A 125 20.17 3.71 -7.04
C ASN A 125 21.23 4.80 -7.27
N ALA A 126 22.38 4.69 -6.60
CA ALA A 126 23.46 5.66 -6.75
C ALA A 126 24.18 5.55 -8.12
N GLU A 127 24.09 4.38 -8.78
CA GLU A 127 24.84 4.05 -9.99
C GLU A 127 24.03 4.19 -11.30
N GLY A 128 22.76 4.61 -11.24
CA GLY A 128 21.92 4.76 -12.42
C GLY A 128 20.48 5.16 -12.11
N GLU A 129 19.60 5.07 -13.11
CA GLU A 129 18.17 5.34 -12.92
C GLU A 129 17.49 4.19 -12.16
N GLY A 130 16.61 4.53 -11.21
CA GLY A 130 15.76 3.58 -10.50
C GLY A 130 16.07 3.46 -9.01
N TRP A 131 15.61 2.37 -8.42
CA TRP A 131 15.64 2.10 -6.99
C TRP A 131 16.24 0.74 -6.69
N LEU A 132 17.00 0.69 -5.61
CA LEU A 132 17.55 -0.51 -4.99
C LEU A 132 16.75 -0.82 -3.73
N GLY A 133 16.29 -2.06 -3.59
CA GLY A 133 15.52 -2.54 -2.44
C GLY A 133 16.28 -3.61 -1.67
N LEU A 134 16.44 -3.44 -0.36
CA LEU A 134 16.87 -4.48 0.56
C LEU A 134 15.63 -5.13 1.19
N PHE A 135 15.36 -6.36 0.80
CA PHE A 135 14.28 -7.16 1.34
C PHE A 135 14.82 -8.18 2.35
N ALA A 136 14.17 -8.29 3.50
CA ALA A 136 14.32 -9.42 4.40
C ALA A 136 12.97 -10.08 4.67
N GLY A 137 12.86 -11.36 4.35
CA GLY A 137 11.73 -12.20 4.70
C GLY A 137 12.05 -13.04 5.94
N GLN A 138 11.05 -13.24 6.80
CA GLN A 138 11.17 -14.30 7.80
C GLN A 138 11.29 -15.63 7.05
N GLY A 139 12.40 -16.34 7.28
CA GLY A 139 12.51 -17.74 6.87
C GLY A 139 11.41 -18.56 7.55
N ASP A 140 11.13 -19.74 7.00
CA ASP A 140 10.12 -20.67 7.52
C ASP A 140 10.26 -20.82 9.06
N GLU A 141 9.25 -20.37 9.83
CA GLU A 141 9.31 -20.33 11.31
C GLU A 141 9.56 -21.71 11.94
N HIS A 142 9.39 -22.78 11.17
CA HIS A 142 9.58 -24.17 11.62
C HIS A 142 10.96 -24.75 11.30
N ALA A 143 11.73 -24.09 10.45
CA ALA A 143 13.12 -24.44 10.21
C ALA A 143 13.98 -23.35 10.85
N GLU A 144 15.04 -23.68 11.57
CA GLU A 144 16.07 -22.69 12.00
C GLU A 144 16.83 -22.08 10.79
N ALA A 145 16.19 -21.98 9.63
CA ALA A 145 16.71 -21.40 8.43
C ALA A 145 17.07 -19.92 8.70
N PRO A 146 18.24 -19.49 8.19
CA PRO A 146 18.58 -18.07 8.24
C PRO A 146 17.51 -17.26 7.49
N PRO A 147 17.25 -16.01 7.90
CA PRO A 147 16.31 -15.14 7.22
C PRO A 147 16.70 -14.98 5.74
N GLU A 148 15.71 -14.86 4.87
CA GLU A 148 15.98 -14.64 3.45
C GLU A 148 16.29 -13.16 3.23
N ILE A 149 17.51 -12.86 2.79
CA ILE A 149 17.88 -11.50 2.38
C ILE A 149 18.04 -11.46 0.86
N ALA A 150 17.34 -10.55 0.22
CA ALA A 150 17.40 -10.33 -1.22
C ALA A 150 17.61 -8.84 -1.54
N LEU A 151 18.35 -8.59 -2.62
CA LEU A 151 18.42 -7.29 -3.26
C LEU A 151 17.52 -7.27 -4.47
N LEU A 152 16.73 -6.21 -4.59
CA LEU A 152 15.73 -6.03 -5.62
C LEU A 152 16.04 -4.72 -6.37
N HIS A 153 15.78 -4.72 -7.67
CA HIS A 153 15.94 -3.54 -8.50
C HIS A 153 14.64 -3.26 -9.24
N ALA A 154 14.21 -2.00 -9.26
CA ALA A 154 13.10 -1.57 -10.09
C ALA A 154 13.19 -0.08 -10.43
N PRO A 155 12.55 0.36 -11.53
CA PRO A 155 12.44 1.78 -11.87
C PRO A 155 11.84 2.66 -10.77
N SER A 156 11.00 2.12 -9.88
CA SER A 156 10.43 2.86 -8.74
C SER A 156 10.29 2.01 -7.49
N PHE A 157 10.19 2.65 -6.33
CA PHE A 157 9.96 1.94 -5.08
C PHE A 157 8.61 1.20 -5.03
N TYR A 158 7.58 1.70 -5.72
CA TYR A 158 6.29 1.01 -5.84
C TYR A 158 6.41 -0.33 -6.55
N GLN A 159 7.31 -0.44 -7.54
CA GLN A 159 7.56 -1.69 -8.24
C GLN A 159 8.38 -2.67 -7.38
N LEU A 160 9.27 -2.16 -6.53
CA LEU A 160 9.92 -2.99 -5.50
C LEU A 160 8.89 -3.56 -4.53
N GLU A 161 7.93 -2.73 -4.10
CA GLU A 161 6.85 -3.21 -3.24
C GLU A 161 6.00 -4.28 -3.89
N GLU A 162 5.65 -4.08 -5.16
CA GLU A 162 4.81 -4.99 -5.92
C GLU A 162 5.49 -6.35 -6.08
N CYS A 163 6.80 -6.37 -6.35
CA CYS A 163 7.58 -7.60 -6.43
C CYS A 163 7.52 -8.40 -5.11
N VAL A 164 7.68 -7.73 -3.96
CA VAL A 164 7.59 -8.39 -2.65
C VAL A 164 6.14 -8.78 -2.32
N ARG A 165 5.16 -7.97 -2.71
CA ARG A 165 3.72 -8.27 -2.55
C ARG A 165 3.34 -9.54 -3.29
N GLU A 166 3.79 -9.70 -4.54
CA GLU A 166 3.59 -10.91 -5.34
C GLU A 166 4.25 -12.13 -4.69
N LYS A 167 5.45 -11.95 -4.14
CA LYS A 167 6.19 -13.02 -3.46
C LYS A 167 5.50 -13.49 -2.17
N LEU A 168 5.05 -12.56 -1.33
CA LEU A 168 4.52 -12.88 0.00
C LEU A 168 2.99 -13.03 0.04
N GLY A 169 2.27 -12.57 -0.98
CA GLY A 169 0.80 -12.52 -0.96
C GLY A 169 0.24 -11.63 0.16
N ARG A 170 1.02 -10.64 0.61
CA ARG A 170 0.67 -9.70 1.68
C ARG A 170 0.77 -8.28 1.18
N GLN A 171 -0.18 -7.44 1.57
CA GLN A 171 -0.12 -6.02 1.25
C GLN A 171 1.03 -5.36 2.02
N PRO A 172 1.79 -4.46 1.37
CA PRO A 172 2.76 -3.66 2.07
C PRO A 172 2.07 -2.61 2.95
N ARG A 173 2.70 -2.32 4.08
CA ARG A 173 2.39 -1.19 4.94
C ARG A 173 3.62 -0.31 5.04
N ARG A 174 3.55 0.90 4.49
CA ARG A 174 4.63 1.89 4.56
C ARG A 174 4.91 2.27 6.01
N VAL A 175 6.19 2.39 6.37
CA VAL A 175 6.63 2.68 7.74
C VAL A 175 7.84 3.62 7.76
N PRO A 176 8.10 4.30 8.88
CA PRO A 176 9.35 5.06 9.06
C PRO A 176 10.59 4.18 8.86
N ILE A 177 11.62 4.76 8.27
CA ILE A 177 12.88 4.05 7.96
C ILE A 177 13.51 3.51 9.24
N GLU A 178 13.48 4.27 10.33
CA GLU A 178 14.09 3.91 11.62
C GLU A 178 13.43 2.65 12.19
N LEU A 179 12.11 2.55 12.04
CA LEU A 179 11.35 1.38 12.48
C LEU A 179 11.71 0.16 11.62
N ALA A 180 11.77 0.32 10.30
CA ALA A 180 12.17 -0.76 9.41
C ALA A 180 13.62 -1.20 9.60
N ALA A 181 14.54 -0.27 9.83
CA ALA A 181 15.95 -0.53 10.10
C ALA A 181 16.12 -1.29 11.42
N GLY A 182 15.35 -0.92 12.45
CA GLY A 182 15.29 -1.65 13.72
C GLY A 182 14.87 -3.11 13.56
N GLU A 183 13.88 -3.39 12.71
CA GLU A 183 13.43 -4.77 12.41
C GLU A 183 14.40 -5.55 11.51
N LEU A 184 15.06 -4.88 10.55
CA LEU A 184 16.01 -5.50 9.63
C LEU A 184 17.36 -5.81 10.29
N ALA A 185 17.84 -4.99 11.22
CA ALA A 185 19.18 -5.12 11.79
C ALA A 185 19.43 -6.50 12.45
N PRO A 186 18.53 -7.06 13.29
CA PRO A 186 18.70 -8.41 13.83
C PRO A 186 18.74 -9.48 12.74
N GLN A 187 17.94 -9.34 11.69
CA GLN A 187 17.87 -10.30 10.57
C GLN A 187 19.17 -10.28 9.76
N ILE A 188 19.69 -9.09 9.45
CA ILE A 188 20.98 -8.88 8.79
C ILE A 188 22.13 -9.49 9.61
N LEU A 189 22.14 -9.28 10.93
CA LEU A 189 23.17 -9.86 11.79
C LEU A 189 23.09 -11.39 11.81
N ARG A 190 21.89 -11.97 11.89
CA ARG A 190 21.68 -13.42 11.78
C ARG A 190 22.16 -13.97 10.44
N TYR A 191 21.81 -13.32 9.34
CA TYR A 191 22.26 -13.71 8.01
C TYR A 191 23.79 -13.68 7.89
N ARG A 192 24.43 -12.59 8.33
CA ARG A 192 25.89 -12.45 8.31
C ARG A 192 26.58 -13.53 9.15
N ARG A 193 26.04 -13.88 10.32
CA ARG A 193 26.58 -14.98 11.14
C ARG A 193 26.49 -16.33 10.43
N ALA A 194 25.42 -16.58 9.67
CA ALA A 194 25.21 -17.83 8.96
C ALA A 194 25.97 -17.93 7.62
N ARG A 195 26.12 -16.82 6.89
CA ARG A 195 26.62 -16.78 5.50
C ARG A 195 27.97 -16.06 5.34
N GLY A 196 28.48 -15.47 6.41
CA GLY A 196 29.77 -14.74 6.45
C GLY A 196 29.67 -13.28 6.02
N SER A 197 29.00 -12.98 4.90
CA SER A 197 28.88 -11.62 4.36
C SER A 197 27.51 -11.35 3.75
N LEU A 198 27.17 -10.07 3.63
CA LEU A 198 26.04 -9.61 2.82
C LEU A 198 26.47 -9.48 1.34
N PRO A 199 25.50 -9.49 0.41
CA PRO A 199 25.75 -9.08 -0.96
C PRO A 199 26.45 -7.70 -1.04
N PRO A 200 27.40 -7.49 -1.96
CA PRO A 200 28.17 -6.24 -2.04
C PRO A 200 27.31 -4.98 -2.18
N GLU A 201 26.22 -5.01 -2.96
CA GLU A 201 25.38 -3.82 -3.14
C GLU A 201 24.57 -3.46 -1.87
N ALA A 202 24.44 -4.38 -0.91
CA ALA A 202 23.80 -4.09 0.38
C ALA A 202 24.59 -3.04 1.20
N ARG A 203 25.86 -2.77 0.85
CA ARG A 203 26.67 -1.69 1.45
C ARG A 203 26.06 -0.31 1.23
N GLN A 204 25.29 -0.11 0.16
CA GLN A 204 24.63 1.17 -0.11
C GLN A 204 23.61 1.54 0.98
N PHE A 205 23.11 0.56 1.74
CA PHE A 205 22.19 0.77 2.86
C PHE A 205 22.90 1.03 4.19
N ALA A 206 24.24 0.97 4.25
CA ALA A 206 24.98 1.02 5.52
C ALA A 206 24.68 2.29 6.34
N GLY A 207 24.49 3.43 5.67
CA GLY A 207 24.14 4.70 6.33
C GLY A 207 22.78 4.72 7.02
N LEU A 208 21.92 3.73 6.75
CA LEU A 208 20.60 3.61 7.39
C LEU A 208 20.64 2.83 8.71
N PHE A 209 21.72 2.08 8.97
CA PHE A 209 21.87 1.24 10.16
C PHE A 209 22.88 1.81 11.17
N SER A 210 23.48 2.96 10.87
CA SER A 210 24.32 3.71 11.80
C SER A 210 23.45 4.54 12.73
N ILE A 211 23.06 3.94 13.86
CA ILE A 211 22.53 4.62 15.05
C ILE A 211 23.54 4.40 16.18
#